data_AF-A0A6C0HCY3-F1
#
_entry.id   AF-A0A6C0HCY3-F1
#
_cell.length_a   1.000
_cell.length_b   1.000
_cell.length_c   1.000
_cell.angle_alpha   90.00
_cell.angle_beta   90.00
_cell.angle_gamma   90.00
#
_symmetry.space_group_name_H-M   'P 1'
#
loop_
_entity.id
_entity.type
_entity.pdbx_description
1 polymer ?
#
loop_
_entity_poly.entity_id
_entity_poly.type
_entity_poly.pdbx_seq_one_letter_code
_entity_poly.pdbx_strand_id
1 'polypeptide(L)'
;MLVQILILFFILLIAYQIFLAVFGNLREGLDGSDTNASYKEYDTSGPSGANILAQQNAGNIAYLKQRLDELMDLKGTVIDVCGNIVQLNQQVQGLVQQQADAATQLAGNKPASISGTSSE
;
A
#
# COMPACT_ATOMS: atom_id res chain seq x y z
N MET A 1 8.73 29.23 55.84
CA MET A 1 8.92 29.43 54.38
C MET A 1 9.59 28.24 53.72
N LEU A 2 10.85 27.90 54.00
CA LEU A 2 11.56 26.78 53.33
C LEU A 2 10.88 25.41 53.55
N VAL A 3 10.47 25.10 54.79
CA VAL A 3 9.77 23.85 55.11
C VAL A 3 8.43 23.73 54.37
N GLN A 4 7.69 24.83 54.23
CA GLN A 4 6.41 24.85 53.51
C GLN A 4 6.59 24.62 52.01
N ILE A 5 7.66 25.19 51.42
CA ILE A 5 8.03 24.95 50.02
C ILE A 5 8.40 23.48 49.81
N LEU A 6 9.15 22.89 50.74
CA LEU A 6 9.56 21.48 50.66
C LEU A 6 8.35 20.53 50.71
N ILE A 7 7.40 20.79 51.61
CA ILE A 7 6.17 20.01 51.71
C ILE A 7 5.36 20.11 50.42
N LEU A 8 5.21 21.31 49.86
CA LEU A 8 4.48 21.52 48.61
C LEU A 8 5.16 20.82 47.42
N PHE A 9 6.50 20.83 47.38
CA PHE A 9 7.28 20.12 46.37
C PHE A 9 7.07 18.60 46.45
N PHE A 10 7.10 18.01 47.65
CA PHE A 10 6.83 16.58 47.82
C PHE A 10 5.39 16.19 47.45
N ILE A 11 4.40 17.02 47.78
CA ILE A 11 3.01 16.80 47.38
C ILE A 11 2.87 16.80 45.86
N LEU A 12 3.56 17.71 45.17
CA LEU A 12 3.55 17.79 43.71
C LEU A 12 4.20 16.55 43.07
N LEU A 13 5.32 16.07 43.63
CA LEU A 13 5.96 14.83 43.17
C LEU A 13 5.05 13.61 43.35
N ILE A 14 4.36 13.48 44.49
CA ILE A 14 3.43 12.37 44.74
C ILE A 14 2.23 12.46 43.79
N ALA A 15 1.65 13.65 43.60
CA ALA A 15 0.54 13.87 42.67
C ALA A 15 0.94 13.55 41.23
N TYR A 16 2.16 13.91 40.81
CA TYR A 16 2.69 13.58 39.49
C TYR A 16 2.79 12.06 39.29
N GLN A 17 3.25 11.30 40.28
CA GLN A 17 3.31 9.84 40.16
C GLN A 17 1.93 9.16 40.18
N ILE A 18 0.95 9.70 40.92
CA ILE A 18 -0.43 9.22 40.84
C ILE A 18 -1.02 9.53 39.46
N PHE A 19 -0.77 10.72 38.91
CA PHE A 19 -1.19 11.08 37.57
C PHE A 19 -0.56 10.16 36.52
N LEU A 20 0.75 9.92 36.60
CA LEU A 20 1.45 9.01 35.70
C LEU A 20 0.97 7.56 35.86
N ALA A 21 0.62 7.12 37.07
CA ALA A 21 0.09 5.78 37.30
C ALA A 21 -1.37 5.62 36.83
N VAL A 22 -2.20 6.65 36.89
CA VAL A 22 -3.61 6.57 36.45
C VAL A 22 -3.72 6.80 34.94
N PHE A 23 -2.95 7.74 34.39
CA PHE A 23 -3.00 8.10 32.97
C PHE A 23 -1.91 7.41 32.13
N GLY A 24 -0.80 6.98 32.73
CA GLY A 24 0.28 6.24 32.06
C GLY A 24 0.12 4.72 32.10
N ASN A 25 -0.92 4.19 32.77
CA ASN A 25 -1.33 2.79 32.69
C ASN A 25 -2.49 2.54 31.71
N LEU A 26 -2.72 3.46 30.76
CA LEU A 26 -3.14 3.04 29.43
C LEU A 26 -1.94 2.39 28.73
N ARG A 27 -1.46 1.27 29.29
CA ARG A 27 -0.80 0.23 28.52
C ARG A 27 -1.90 -0.38 27.67
N GLU A 28 -2.17 0.26 26.54
CA GLU A 28 -2.71 -0.44 25.38
C GLU A 28 -1.86 -1.70 25.22
N GLY A 29 -2.50 -2.87 25.15
CA GLY A 29 -1.84 -4.16 24.97
C GLY A 29 -1.21 -4.27 23.58
N LEU A 30 -0.26 -3.38 23.32
CA LEU A 30 0.48 -3.17 22.10
C LEU A 30 1.86 -2.68 22.57
N ASP A 31 2.69 -3.61 23.04
CA ASP A 31 4.13 -3.45 22.84
C ASP A 31 4.33 -3.36 21.32
N GLY A 32 4.21 -2.15 20.80
CA GLY A 32 4.42 -1.80 19.42
C GLY A 32 5.89 -1.95 19.11
N SER A 33 6.30 -3.15 18.69
CA SER A 33 7.51 -3.36 17.90
C SER A 33 7.54 -4.73 17.22
N ASP A 34 6.39 -5.30 16.85
CA ASP A 34 6.40 -6.37 15.84
C ASP A 34 5.81 -5.80 14.55
N THR A 35 6.69 -5.22 13.73
CA THR A 35 6.53 -5.14 12.27
C THR A 35 6.36 -6.53 11.62
N ASN A 36 6.39 -7.60 12.42
CA ASN A 36 6.14 -8.99 12.07
C ASN A 36 4.93 -9.54 12.86
N ALA A 37 3.81 -8.80 12.90
CA ALA A 37 2.57 -9.30 13.49
C ALA A 37 2.10 -10.56 12.71
N SER A 38 2.53 -11.74 13.15
CA SER A 38 2.10 -13.01 12.56
C SER A 38 0.72 -13.38 13.09
N TYR A 39 -0.12 -13.94 12.21
CA TYR A 39 -1.44 -14.46 12.60
C TYR A 39 -1.29 -15.50 13.72
N LYS A 40 -2.10 -15.38 14.77
CA LYS A 40 -2.16 -16.35 15.87
C LYS A 40 -3.56 -16.92 16.00
N GLU A 41 -3.64 -18.23 16.21
CA GLU A 41 -4.90 -18.92 16.47
C GLU A 41 -5.47 -18.54 17.84
N TYR A 42 -6.80 -18.43 17.93
CA TYR A 42 -7.49 -18.01 19.15
C TYR A 42 -7.45 -19.11 20.20
N ASP A 43 -7.02 -18.79 21.43
CA ASP A 43 -7.09 -19.74 22.54
C ASP A 43 -8.46 -19.67 23.20
N THR A 44 -9.33 -20.64 22.87
CA THR A 44 -10.68 -20.75 23.42
C THR A 44 -10.77 -21.63 24.67
N SER A 45 -9.64 -22.14 25.16
CA SER A 45 -9.60 -23.23 26.16
C SER A 45 -9.22 -22.78 27.58
N GLY A 46 -8.70 -21.56 27.75
CA GLY A 46 -8.23 -21.03 29.04
C GLY A 46 -9.25 -20.16 29.80
N PRO A 47 -9.27 -20.19 31.16
CA PRO A 47 -10.14 -19.34 31.98
C PRO A 47 -9.77 -17.84 31.96
N SER A 48 -8.67 -17.45 31.31
CA SER A 48 -8.26 -16.06 31.10
C SER A 48 -8.89 -15.51 29.81
N GLY A 49 -10.22 -15.55 29.75
CA GLY A 49 -10.98 -15.66 28.50
C GLY A 49 -11.34 -14.38 27.76
N ALA A 50 -11.06 -13.17 28.28
CA ALA A 50 -11.49 -11.92 27.61
C ALA A 50 -10.32 -11.04 27.13
N ASN A 51 -9.32 -10.82 27.99
CA ASN A 51 -8.20 -9.93 27.68
C ASN A 51 -7.24 -10.56 26.64
N ILE A 52 -6.97 -11.87 26.75
CA ILE A 52 -6.12 -12.58 25.78
C ILE A 52 -6.79 -12.62 24.41
N LEU A 53 -8.10 -12.88 24.35
CA LEU A 53 -8.86 -12.83 23.10
C LEU A 53 -8.92 -11.42 22.51
N ALA A 54 -9.04 -10.38 23.33
CA ALA A 54 -9.01 -9.00 22.86
C ALA A 54 -7.64 -8.64 22.24
N GLN A 55 -6.54 -9.07 22.87
CA GLN A 55 -5.19 -8.88 22.34
C GLN A 55 -4.96 -9.66 21.03
N GLN A 56 -5.42 -10.91 20.95
CA GLN A 56 -5.36 -11.72 19.74
C GLN A 56 -6.20 -11.11 18.61
N ASN A 57 -7.39 -10.60 18.92
CA ASN A 57 -8.22 -9.88 17.94
C ASN A 57 -7.52 -8.62 17.42
N ALA A 58 -6.94 -7.80 18.30
CA ALA A 58 -6.21 -6.61 17.88
C ALA A 58 -5.00 -6.96 16.99
N GLY A 59 -4.23 -7.99 17.36
CA GLY A 59 -3.10 -8.46 16.56
C GLY A 59 -3.51 -9.03 15.19
N ASN A 60 -4.56 -9.85 15.15
CA ASN A 60 -5.06 -10.42 13.89
C ASN A 60 -5.66 -9.35 12.97
N ILE A 61 -6.37 -8.34 13.51
CA ILE A 61 -6.87 -7.20 12.74
C ILE A 61 -5.70 -6.38 12.17
N ALA A 62 -4.62 -6.15 12.94
CA ALA A 62 -3.44 -5.44 12.46
C ALA A 62 -2.76 -6.19 11.30
N TYR A 63 -2.60 -7.51 11.41
CA TYR A 63 -2.06 -8.35 10.33
C TYR A 63 -2.91 -8.30 9.06
N LEU A 64 -4.24 -8.44 9.20
CA LEU A 64 -5.15 -8.37 8.06
C LEU A 64 -5.15 -6.99 7.40
N LYS A 65 -5.02 -5.91 8.19
CA LYS A 65 -4.90 -4.55 7.68
C LYS A 65 -3.63 -4.38 6.84
N GLN A 66 -2.48 -4.87 7.33
CA GLN A 66 -1.23 -4.82 6.58
C GLN A 66 -1.36 -5.55 5.22
N ARG A 67 -1.98 -6.73 5.19
CA ARG A 67 -2.24 -7.46 3.94
C ARG A 67 -3.19 -6.73 3.00
N LEU A 68 -4.18 -6.04 3.54
CA LEU A 68 -5.11 -5.24 2.75
C LEU A 68 -4.41 -4.02 2.12
N ASP A 69 -3.55 -3.34 2.87
CA ASP A 69 -2.76 -2.22 2.37
C ASP A 69 -1.84 -2.68 1.22
N GLU A 70 -1.15 -3.83 1.37
CA GLU A 70 -0.35 -4.46 0.30
C GLU A 70 -1.20 -4.77 -0.97
N LEU A 71 -2.43 -5.25 -0.79
CA LEU A 71 -3.35 -5.54 -1.91
C LEU A 71 -3.85 -4.26 -2.61
N MET A 72 -4.06 -3.18 -1.86
CA MET A 72 -4.47 -1.89 -2.42
C MET A 72 -3.35 -1.27 -3.27
N ASP A 73 -2.10 -1.38 -2.83
CA ASP A 73 -0.93 -0.95 -3.60
C ASP A 73 -0.78 -1.76 -4.89
N LEU A 74 -0.99 -3.08 -4.83
CA LEU A 74 -0.99 -3.94 -6.01
C LEU A 74 -2.07 -3.53 -7.01
N LYS A 75 -3.28 -3.18 -6.55
CA LYS A 75 -4.35 -2.68 -7.41
C LYS A 75 -3.94 -1.39 -8.13
N GLY A 76 -3.28 -0.46 -7.44
CA GLY A 76 -2.73 0.76 -8.06
C GLY A 76 -1.78 0.42 -9.21
N THR A 77 -0.84 -0.50 -8.96
CA THR A 77 0.13 -0.95 -9.95
C THR A 77 -0.55 -1.57 -11.18
N VAL A 78 -1.58 -2.39 -10.98
CA VAL A 78 -2.34 -3.00 -12.08
C VAL A 78 -3.08 -1.94 -12.91
N ILE A 79 -3.69 -0.94 -12.27
CA ILE A 79 -4.37 0.16 -12.96
C ILE A 79 -3.38 0.95 -13.83
N ASP A 80 -2.19 1.24 -13.31
CA ASP A 80 -1.14 1.95 -14.06
C ASP A 80 -0.63 1.13 -15.25
N VAL A 81 -0.42 -0.18 -15.06
CA VAL A 81 -0.05 -1.09 -16.15
C VAL A 81 -1.13 -1.12 -17.24
N CYS A 82 -2.42 -1.17 -16.86
CA CYS A 82 -3.50 -1.09 -17.82
C CYS A 82 -3.47 0.22 -18.61
N GLY A 83 -3.21 1.36 -17.95
CA GLY A 83 -3.06 2.66 -18.62
C GLY A 83 -1.90 2.69 -19.61
N ASN A 84 -0.75 2.16 -19.22
CA ASN A 84 0.43 2.05 -20.08
C ASN A 84 0.21 1.15 -21.29
N ILE A 85 -0.53 0.04 -21.13
CA ILE A 85 -0.90 -0.85 -22.25
C ILE A 85 -1.79 -0.12 -23.26
N VAL A 86 -2.76 0.68 -22.80
CA VAL A 86 -3.61 1.49 -23.69
C VAL A 86 -2.78 2.49 -24.49
N GLN A 87 -1.84 3.18 -23.83
CA GLN A 87 -0.93 4.10 -24.53
C GLN A 87 -0.03 3.36 -25.53
N LEU A 88 0.53 2.21 -25.15
CA LEU A 88 1.34 1.39 -26.05
C LEU A 88 0.53 0.97 -27.27
N ASN A 89 -0.74 0.59 -27.09
CA ASN A 89 -1.63 0.21 -28.18
C ASN A 89 -1.87 1.38 -29.15
N GLN A 90 -2.08 2.60 -28.64
CA GLN A 90 -2.21 3.81 -29.47
C GLN A 90 -0.92 4.11 -30.24
N GLN A 91 0.25 3.97 -29.61
CA GLN A 91 1.54 4.16 -30.28
C GLN A 91 1.76 3.12 -31.39
N VAL A 92 1.42 1.86 -31.14
CA VAL A 92 1.49 0.79 -32.15
C VAL A 92 0.55 1.07 -33.32
N GLN A 93 -0.68 1.50 -33.06
CA GLN A 93 -1.61 1.89 -34.13
C GLN A 93 -1.08 3.07 -34.95
N GLY A 94 -0.51 4.09 -34.30
CA GLY A 94 0.12 5.22 -34.99
C GLY A 94 1.32 4.79 -35.84
N LEU A 95 2.11 3.84 -35.35
CA LEU A 95 3.29 3.32 -36.06
C LEU A 95 2.88 2.46 -37.27
N VAL A 96 1.82 1.65 -37.14
CA VAL A 96 1.21 0.90 -38.24
C VAL A 96 0.65 1.86 -39.30
N GLN A 97 -0.04 2.92 -38.88
CA GLN A 97 -0.54 3.94 -39.81
C GLN A 97 0.60 4.65 -40.54
N GLN A 98 1.66 5.06 -39.82
CA GLN A 98 2.84 5.66 -40.44
C GLN A 98 3.53 4.70 -41.42
N GLN A 99 3.61 3.40 -41.11
CA GLN A 99 4.14 2.40 -42.03
C GLN A 99 3.26 2.25 -43.27
N ALA A 100 1.93 2.25 -43.12
CA ALA A 100 1.00 2.19 -44.24
C ALA A 100 1.10 3.44 -45.13
N ASP A 101 1.19 4.63 -44.53
CA ASP A 101 1.35 5.90 -45.25
C ASP A 101 2.70 5.97 -45.98
N ALA A 102 3.78 5.49 -45.33
CA ALA A 102 5.10 5.41 -45.95
C ALA A 102 5.15 4.40 -47.09
N ALA A 103 4.50 3.24 -46.94
CA ALA A 103 4.37 2.24 -48.00
C ALA A 103 3.57 2.79 -49.18
N THR A 104 2.51 3.58 -48.94
CA THR A 104 1.70 4.22 -49.98
C THR A 104 2.50 5.30 -50.71
N GLN A 105 3.30 6.09 -49.99
CA GLN A 105 4.21 7.08 -50.58
C GLN A 105 5.35 6.45 -51.38
N LEU A 106 5.91 5.32 -50.93
CA LEU A 106 6.93 4.59 -51.67
C LEU A 106 6.36 3.87 -52.90
N ALA A 107 5.14 3.33 -52.80
CA ALA A 107 4.49 2.61 -53.90
C ALA A 107 4.14 3.56 -55.05
N GLY A 108 3.76 4.81 -54.76
CA GLY A 108 3.51 5.84 -55.76
C GLY A 108 2.32 5.55 -56.70
N ASN A 109 1.66 6.59 -57.19
CA ASN A 109 0.44 6.46 -58.01
C ASN A 109 0.71 6.04 -59.47
N LYS A 110 1.84 5.37 -59.76
CA LYS A 110 2.21 5.03 -61.13
C LYS A 110 2.38 3.52 -61.26
N PRO A 111 1.56 2.85 -62.10
CA PRO A 111 1.82 1.47 -62.46
C PRO A 111 3.26 1.38 -62.98
N ALA A 112 3.98 0.32 -62.59
CA ALA A 112 5.29 0.04 -63.17
C ALA A 112 5.16 0.04 -64.69
N SER A 113 5.83 0.98 -65.36
CA SER A 113 5.84 1.04 -66.82
C SER A 113 6.66 -0.14 -67.33
N ILE A 114 6.00 -1.27 -67.59
CA ILE A 114 6.64 -2.45 -68.19
C ILE A 114 6.93 -2.12 -69.66
N SER A 115 8.09 -1.53 -69.92
CA SER A 115 8.63 -1.40 -71.28
C SER A 115 9.20 -2.75 -71.71
N GLY A 116 8.34 -3.69 -72.08
CA GLY A 116 8.80 -5.02 -72.49
C GLY A 116 7.78 -5.98 -73.07
N THR A 117 6.49 -5.62 -73.14
CA THR A 117 5.45 -6.50 -73.75
C THR A 117 4.74 -5.85 -74.94
N SER A 118 5.45 -5.01 -75.71
CA SER A 118 4.97 -4.65 -77.04
C SER A 118 5.17 -5.86 -77.96
N SER A 119 4.04 -6.37 -78.45
CA SER A 119 3.88 -7.48 -79.38
C SER A 119 4.83 -7.41 -80.57
N GLU A 120 5.57 -8.51 -80.81
CA GLU A 120 5.87 -9.12 -82.12
C GLU A 120 6.04 -10.63 -81.94
#